data_AF-K1ZQV2-F1
#
_entry.id   AF-K1ZQV2-F1
#
_cell.length_a   1.000
_cell.length_b   1.000
_cell.length_c   1.000
_cell.angle_alpha   90.00
_cell.angle_beta   90.00
_cell.angle_gamma   90.00
#
_symmetry.space_group_name_H-M   'P 1'
#
loop_
_entity.id
_entity.type
_entity.pdbx_description
1 polymer ?
#
loop_
_entity_poly.entity_id
_entity_poly.type
_entity_poly.pdbx_seq_one_letter_code
_entity_poly.pdbx_strand_id
1 'polypeptide(L)'
;MKKFSKMTMMACATGALFLSLGLMGIGCGAEEAINDFNSKNTCEDYCAKNFECNSVAPTTDETDVCVSDCRASMENDCGNENQDAANDQINECVDKGCAEFWACMVFDAAPECYGFVSE
;
A
#
# COMPACT_ATOMS: atom_id res chain seq x y z
N MET A 1 -53.04 -15.87 27.23
CA MET A 1 -53.51 -14.93 26.19
C MET A 1 -53.00 -13.52 26.52
N LYS A 2 -52.03 -13.00 25.76
CA LYS A 2 -51.57 -11.59 25.75
C LYS A 2 -50.74 -11.42 24.47
N LYS A 3 -51.38 -10.93 23.41
CA LYS A 3 -51.28 -9.57 22.81
C LYS A 3 -50.09 -9.43 21.84
N PHE A 4 -50.44 -9.50 20.56
CA PHE A 4 -49.62 -9.09 19.42
C PHE A 4 -49.26 -7.60 19.55
N SER A 5 -47.97 -7.28 19.40
CA SER A 5 -47.48 -5.91 19.28
C SER A 5 -47.04 -5.63 17.84
N LYS A 6 -47.29 -4.40 17.43
CA LYS A 6 -47.50 -3.94 16.07
C LYS A 6 -46.22 -3.83 15.23
N MET A 7 -46.39 -4.20 13.97
CA MET A 7 -45.65 -3.76 12.78
C MET A 7 -45.34 -2.27 12.82
N THR A 8 -44.06 -1.91 12.71
CA THR A 8 -43.62 -0.55 12.39
C THR A 8 -43.04 -0.58 10.97
N MET A 9 -43.77 0.06 10.07
CA MET A 9 -43.37 0.32 8.68
C MET A 9 -42.18 1.29 8.66
N MET A 10 -41.09 0.91 8.00
CA MET A 10 -39.98 1.81 7.70
C MET A 10 -40.28 2.48 6.36
N ALA A 11 -40.50 3.78 6.39
CA ALA A 11 -40.84 4.61 5.24
C ALA A 11 -39.64 4.76 4.29
N CYS A 12 -39.86 4.53 2.99
CA CYS A 12 -38.98 5.00 1.92
C CYS A 12 -38.95 6.53 1.94
N ALA A 13 -37.78 7.11 2.21
CA ALA A 13 -37.50 8.52 1.94
C ALA A 13 -36.71 8.60 0.63
N THR A 14 -37.37 9.11 -0.39
CA THR A 14 -36.84 9.45 -1.70
C THR A 14 -36.06 10.76 -1.62
N GLY A 15 -34.84 10.77 -2.14
CA GLY A 15 -34.24 11.92 -2.83
C GLY A 15 -33.45 12.94 -1.99
N ALA A 16 -32.16 13.06 -2.32
CA ALA A 16 -31.53 14.34 -2.68
C ALA A 16 -30.15 14.06 -3.28
N LEU A 17 -30.09 14.18 -4.61
CA LEU A 17 -28.89 14.12 -5.43
C LEU A 17 -28.16 15.46 -5.27
N PHE A 18 -27.10 15.50 -4.47
CA PHE A 18 -26.19 16.65 -4.37
C PHE A 18 -24.81 16.17 -3.97
N LEU A 19 -23.89 16.09 -4.93
CA LEU A 19 -22.47 16.38 -4.71
C LEU A 19 -21.91 16.86 -6.05
N SER A 20 -21.97 18.17 -6.17
CA SER A 20 -21.40 19.00 -7.21
C SER A 20 -19.90 18.77 -7.36
N LEU A 21 -19.48 18.50 -8.60
CA LEU A 21 -18.12 18.75 -9.05
C LEU A 21 -17.75 20.22 -8.77
N GLY A 22 -16.73 20.43 -7.95
CA GLY A 22 -16.01 21.68 -7.78
C GLY A 22 -14.53 21.41 -8.02
N LEU A 23 -14.11 21.60 -9.27
CA LEU A 23 -12.73 21.54 -9.72
C LEU A 23 -12.03 22.90 -9.43
N MET A 24 -10.71 22.85 -9.23
CA MET A 24 -9.70 23.92 -9.35
C MET A 24 -9.31 24.70 -8.08
N GLY A 25 -8.01 24.66 -7.74
CA GLY A 25 -7.45 25.67 -6.82
C GLY A 25 -6.05 25.50 -6.20
N ILE A 26 -5.04 24.94 -6.89
CA ILE A 26 -3.62 25.36 -6.86
C ILE A 26 -2.90 25.49 -5.49
N GLY A 27 -2.03 24.50 -5.21
CA GLY A 27 -0.60 24.71 -4.92
C GLY A 27 -0.15 25.01 -3.49
N CYS A 28 0.53 24.04 -2.86
CA CYS A 28 1.92 24.17 -2.37
C CYS A 28 2.31 22.94 -1.50
N GLY A 29 3.13 22.03 -2.04
CA GLY A 29 4.11 21.26 -1.26
C GLY A 29 3.61 20.09 -0.39
N ALA A 30 2.68 19.26 -0.89
CA ALA A 30 2.24 18.05 -0.16
C ALA A 30 2.26 16.75 -0.99
N GLU A 31 2.54 16.81 -2.29
CA GLU A 31 2.63 15.61 -3.14
C GLU A 31 3.88 14.77 -2.83
N GLU A 32 4.98 15.39 -2.38
CA GLU A 32 6.20 14.63 -2.02
C GLU A 32 6.14 13.97 -0.63
N ALA A 33 5.26 14.43 0.26
CA ALA A 33 5.17 13.90 1.63
C ALA A 33 4.21 12.70 1.78
N ILE A 34 3.25 12.53 0.85
CA ILE A 34 2.33 11.38 0.86
C ILE A 34 3.04 10.12 0.34
N ASN A 35 3.91 10.27 -0.66
CA ASN A 35 4.70 9.16 -1.22
C ASN A 35 5.74 8.63 -0.22
N ASP A 36 6.31 9.51 0.61
CA ASP A 36 7.34 9.17 1.60
C ASP A 36 6.78 8.29 2.75
N PHE A 37 5.55 8.56 3.21
CA PHE A 37 4.91 7.78 4.28
C PHE A 37 4.36 6.43 3.77
N ASN A 38 3.84 6.39 2.55
CA ASN A 38 3.37 5.14 1.92
C ASN A 38 4.54 4.17 1.71
N SER A 39 5.65 4.66 1.15
CA SER A 39 6.83 3.82 0.86
C SER A 39 7.42 3.23 2.14
N LYS A 40 7.40 3.96 3.27
CA LYS A 40 7.89 3.41 4.53
C LYS A 40 7.07 2.20 5.02
N ASN A 41 5.75 2.33 5.16
CA ASN A 41 4.92 1.23 5.68
C ASN A 41 4.93 0.04 4.70
N THR A 42 4.85 0.32 3.40
CA THR A 42 4.92 -0.71 2.38
C THR A 42 6.28 -1.43 2.40
N CYS A 43 7.38 -0.71 2.64
CA CYS A 43 8.69 -1.33 2.84
C CYS A 43 8.79 -2.13 4.15
N GLU A 44 8.14 -1.71 5.23
CA GLU A 44 8.04 -2.50 6.48
C GLU A 44 7.33 -3.84 6.20
N ASP A 45 6.23 -3.82 5.46
CA ASP A 45 5.48 -5.02 5.08
C ASP A 45 6.29 -5.94 4.15
N TYR A 46 6.98 -5.35 3.14
CA TYR A 46 7.92 -6.08 2.29
C TYR A 46 8.98 -6.78 3.13
N CYS A 47 9.65 -6.05 4.04
CA CYS A 47 10.75 -6.58 4.82
C CYS A 47 10.27 -7.69 5.76
N ALA A 48 9.14 -7.50 6.42
CA ALA A 48 8.52 -8.55 7.23
C ALA A 48 8.26 -9.81 6.40
N LYS A 49 7.69 -9.66 5.20
CA LYS A 49 7.42 -10.79 4.31
C LYS A 49 8.68 -11.46 3.78
N ASN A 50 9.68 -10.67 3.40
CA ASN A 50 10.99 -11.13 2.95
C ASN A 50 11.64 -12.02 4.02
N PHE A 51 11.69 -11.55 5.27
CA PHE A 51 12.27 -12.32 6.37
C PHE A 51 11.44 -13.57 6.71
N GLU A 52 10.10 -13.48 6.70
CA GLU A 52 9.21 -14.64 6.83
C GLU A 52 9.54 -15.71 5.77
N CYS A 53 9.62 -15.31 4.50
CA CYS A 53 9.84 -16.21 3.39
C CYS A 53 11.25 -16.80 3.33
N ASN A 54 12.24 -16.08 3.86
CA ASN A 54 13.59 -16.58 4.04
C ASN A 54 13.81 -17.32 5.37
N SER A 55 12.77 -17.45 6.21
CA SER A 55 12.86 -18.04 7.56
C SER A 55 13.96 -17.40 8.42
N VAL A 56 14.12 -16.08 8.27
CA VAL A 56 15.08 -15.27 9.03
C VAL A 56 14.34 -14.59 10.18
N ALA A 57 14.92 -14.62 11.38
CA ALA A 57 14.47 -13.82 12.50
C ALA A 57 15.39 -12.60 12.62
N PRO A 58 15.02 -11.45 12.01
CA PRO A 58 15.90 -10.30 11.95
C PRO A 58 16.02 -9.63 13.32
N THR A 59 17.17 -9.01 13.55
CA THR A 59 17.34 -7.98 14.58
C THR A 59 16.64 -6.69 14.14
N THR A 60 16.49 -5.74 15.08
CA THR A 60 15.98 -4.41 14.76
C THR A 60 16.85 -3.72 13.72
N ASP A 61 18.18 -3.78 13.88
CA ASP A 61 19.12 -3.17 12.93
C ASP A 61 18.97 -3.76 11.52
N GLU A 62 18.80 -5.07 11.38
CA GLU A 62 18.58 -5.71 10.07
C GLU A 62 17.24 -5.33 9.45
N THR A 63 16.21 -5.12 10.27
CA THR A 63 14.91 -4.63 9.81
C THR A 63 15.02 -3.20 9.31
N ASP A 64 15.68 -2.33 10.07
CA ASP A 64 15.88 -0.93 9.72
C ASP A 64 16.70 -0.78 8.44
N VAL A 65 17.74 -1.60 8.25
CA VAL A 65 18.52 -1.65 7.01
C VAL A 65 17.63 -2.07 5.83
N CYS A 66 16.86 -3.14 5.97
CA CYS A 66 15.97 -3.59 4.90
C CYS A 66 14.97 -2.51 4.49
N VAL A 67 14.32 -1.86 5.46
CA VAL A 67 13.34 -0.79 5.19
C VAL A 67 14.03 0.41 4.55
N SER A 68 15.23 0.77 5.02
CA SER A 68 16.01 1.86 4.44
C SER A 68 16.40 1.58 2.99
N ASP A 69 16.85 0.37 2.68
CA ASP A 69 17.26 -0.01 1.32
C ASP A 69 16.06 -0.06 0.37
N CYS A 70 14.94 -0.62 0.84
CA CYS A 70 13.68 -0.62 0.09
C CYS A 70 13.24 0.80 -0.28
N ARG A 71 13.20 1.70 0.71
CA ARG A 71 12.85 3.10 0.49
C ARG A 71 13.84 3.79 -0.44
N ALA A 72 15.14 3.57 -0.24
CA ALA A 72 16.16 4.20 -1.05
C ALA A 72 16.01 3.85 -2.53
N SER A 73 15.77 2.57 -2.87
CA SER A 73 15.53 2.17 -4.26
C SER A 73 14.27 2.81 -4.85
N MET A 74 13.19 2.87 -4.06
CA MET A 74 11.91 3.44 -4.49
C MET A 74 11.94 4.96 -4.65
N GLU A 75 12.67 5.66 -3.81
CA GLU A 75 12.71 7.14 -3.80
C GLU A 75 13.83 7.69 -4.70
N ASN A 76 14.96 6.97 -4.82
CA ASN A 76 16.11 7.48 -5.58
C ASN A 76 16.20 6.94 -7.00
N ASP A 77 15.80 5.69 -7.22
CA ASP A 77 16.07 4.99 -8.48
C ASP A 77 14.79 4.74 -9.30
N CYS A 78 13.66 4.43 -8.67
CA CYS A 78 12.38 4.12 -9.31
C CYS A 78 11.79 5.28 -10.15
N GLY A 79 12.05 6.52 -9.73
CA GLY A 79 11.41 7.72 -10.27
C GLY A 79 9.96 7.89 -9.76
N ASN A 80 9.56 9.14 -9.53
CA ASN A 80 8.27 9.49 -8.90
C ASN A 80 7.05 8.88 -9.61
N GLU A 81 7.11 8.67 -10.93
CA GLU A 81 6.01 8.11 -11.72
C GLU A 81 5.79 6.60 -11.51
N ASN A 82 6.83 5.86 -11.15
CA ASN A 82 6.75 4.41 -10.93
C ASN A 82 6.64 4.04 -9.44
N GLN A 83 6.91 4.99 -8.54
CA GLN A 83 6.87 4.78 -7.09
C GLN A 83 5.50 4.31 -6.59
N ASP A 84 4.41 4.90 -7.09
CA ASP A 84 3.05 4.52 -6.72
C ASP A 84 2.73 3.09 -7.18
N ALA A 85 3.11 2.73 -8.42
CA ALA A 85 2.92 1.39 -8.95
C ALA A 85 3.74 0.36 -8.17
N ALA A 86 4.98 0.69 -7.80
CA ALA A 86 5.83 -0.15 -6.98
C ALA A 86 5.24 -0.35 -5.57
N ASN A 87 4.67 0.69 -4.97
CA ASN A 87 3.99 0.63 -3.67
C ASN A 87 2.76 -0.29 -3.73
N ASP A 88 1.90 -0.08 -4.72
CA ASP A 88 0.70 -0.89 -4.94
C ASP A 88 1.07 -2.37 -5.14
N GLN A 89 2.08 -2.65 -5.96
CA GLN A 89 2.52 -4.02 -6.23
C GLN A 89 3.08 -4.68 -4.97
N ILE A 90 3.91 -4.01 -4.16
CA ILE A 90 4.36 -4.59 -2.88
C ILE A 90 3.17 -4.95 -2.00
N ASN A 91 2.21 -4.03 -1.82
CA ASN A 91 1.02 -4.27 -1.00
C ASN A 91 0.20 -5.47 -1.52
N GLU A 92 0.12 -5.67 -2.83
CA GLU A 92 -0.53 -6.84 -3.43
C GLU A 92 0.27 -8.14 -3.26
N CYS A 93 1.60 -8.06 -3.27
CA CYS A 93 2.49 -9.22 -3.19
C CYS A 93 2.64 -9.75 -1.76
N VAL A 94 2.69 -8.87 -0.74
CA VAL A 94 2.96 -9.28 0.66
C VAL A 94 1.88 -10.20 1.25
N ASP A 95 0.64 -10.06 0.78
CA ASP A 95 -0.50 -10.91 1.17
C ASP A 95 -0.43 -12.34 0.61
N LYS A 96 0.50 -12.62 -0.31
CA LYS A 96 0.60 -13.92 -0.98
C LYS A 96 1.45 -14.92 -0.21
N GLY A 97 1.38 -16.20 -0.59
CA GLY A 97 2.34 -17.20 -0.11
C GLY A 97 3.75 -16.93 -0.68
N CYS A 98 4.80 -17.43 -0.04
CA CYS A 98 6.18 -17.06 -0.41
C CYS A 98 6.56 -17.31 -1.87
N ALA A 99 6.14 -18.42 -2.46
CA ALA A 99 6.40 -18.69 -3.87
C ALA A 99 5.71 -17.66 -4.79
N GLU A 100 4.50 -17.25 -4.44
CA GLU A 100 3.71 -16.27 -5.19
C GLU A 100 4.18 -14.84 -4.92
N PHE A 101 4.66 -14.55 -3.71
CA PHE A 101 5.30 -13.28 -3.35
C PHE A 101 6.53 -13.04 -4.23
N TRP A 102 7.45 -14.01 -4.32
CA TRP A 102 8.64 -13.88 -5.16
C TRP A 102 8.32 -13.74 -6.66
N ALA A 103 7.33 -14.49 -7.14
CA ALA A 103 6.87 -14.36 -8.52
C ALA A 103 6.15 -13.02 -8.78
N CYS A 104 5.54 -12.43 -7.75
CA CYS A 104 4.84 -11.16 -7.82
C CYS A 104 5.80 -9.97 -7.73
N MET A 105 6.93 -10.09 -7.03
CA MET A 105 7.96 -9.05 -6.89
C MET A 105 8.86 -8.90 -8.13
N VAL A 106 8.26 -8.99 -9.32
CA VAL A 106 8.92 -8.78 -10.62
C VAL A 106 8.31 -7.55 -11.28
N PHE A 107 9.12 -6.52 -11.53
CA PHE A 107 8.66 -5.28 -12.15
C PHE A 107 9.50 -4.91 -13.37
N ASP A 108 9.29 -5.65 -14.48
CA ASP A 108 10.10 -5.53 -15.72
C ASP A 108 10.09 -4.13 -16.34
N ALA A 109 9.07 -3.32 -16.05
CA ALA A 109 8.94 -1.96 -16.60
C ALA A 109 9.89 -0.96 -15.92
N ALA A 110 10.22 -1.18 -14.64
CA ALA A 110 11.10 -0.34 -13.85
C ALA A 110 11.78 -1.20 -12.75
N PRO A 111 12.69 -2.11 -13.12
CA PRO A 111 13.34 -3.03 -12.18
C PRO A 111 14.14 -2.31 -11.10
N GLU A 112 14.61 -1.09 -11.38
CA GLU A 112 15.29 -0.20 -10.44
C GLU A 112 14.43 0.17 -9.22
N CYS A 113 13.10 0.06 -9.31
CA CYS A 113 12.22 0.19 -8.16
C CYS A 113 12.45 -0.89 -7.11
N TYR A 114 12.93 -2.08 -7.52
CA TYR A 114 13.16 -3.25 -6.66
C TYR A 114 14.64 -3.64 -6.59
N GLY A 115 15.56 -2.67 -6.75
CA GLY A 115 17.00 -2.90 -6.59
C GLY A 115 17.44 -3.40 -5.21
N PHE A 116 16.54 -3.36 -4.22
CA PHE A 116 16.72 -3.92 -2.88
C PHE A 116 16.38 -5.42 -2.75
N VAL A 117 15.80 -6.04 -3.78
CA VAL A 117 15.57 -7.48 -3.81
C VAL A 117 16.90 -8.15 -4.13
N SER A 118 17.54 -8.72 -3.11
CA SER A 118 18.76 -9.51 -3.29
C SER A 118 18.44 -10.79 -4.05
N GLU A 119 19.16 -11.02 -5.15
CA GLU A 119 19.09 -12.25 -5.98
C GLU A 119 19.43 -13.53 -5.19
#